data_AF-A0A3D5XRG1-F1
#
_entry.id   AF-A0A3D5XRG1-F1
#
_cell.length_a   1.000
_cell.length_b   1.000
_cell.length_c   1.000
_cell.angle_alpha   90.00
_cell.angle_beta   90.00
_cell.angle_gamma   90.00
#
_symmetry.space_group_name_H-M   'P 1'
#
loop_
_entity.id
_entity.type
_entity.pdbx_description
1 polymer ?
#
loop_
_entity_poly.entity_id
_entity_poly.type
_entity_poly.pdbx_seq_one_letter_code
_entity_poly.pdbx_strand_id
1 'polypeptide(L)'
;MIQPVEWIDDTIVFYSLGNFISAQDTLNKRIGMIGGVKINKTVVNGKSVVEITQPEADLIYTYYDGSIRNFKLYLFSQLSDDILSNHESIYEEYIKIITERDDQIRIGGLE
;
A
#
# COMPACT_ATOMS: atom_id res chain seq x y z
N MET A 1 9.39 -6.21 -3.41
CA MET A 1 9.84 -4.86 -3.02
C MET A 1 8.75 -3.92 -3.49
N ILE A 2 8.34 -2.97 -2.65
CA ILE A 2 7.38 -1.94 -3.07
C ILE A 2 8.04 -0.98 -4.08
N GLN A 3 7.24 -0.33 -4.92
CA GLN A 3 7.68 0.66 -5.89
C GLN A 3 6.72 1.86 -5.86
N PRO A 4 7.11 3.01 -6.46
CA PRO A 4 6.29 4.21 -6.47
C PRO A 4 4.89 4.00 -7.06
N VAL A 5 4.02 4.95 -6.79
CA VAL A 5 2.69 5.09 -7.41
C VAL A 5 2.65 6.46 -8.07
N GLU A 6 2.12 6.54 -9.29
CA GLU A 6 1.99 7.82 -10.01
C GLU A 6 0.81 7.83 -10.97
N TRP A 7 0.28 9.03 -11.24
CA TRP A 7 -0.55 9.27 -12.41
C TRP A 7 0.31 9.42 -13.67
N ILE A 8 -0.06 8.69 -14.72
CA ILE A 8 0.40 8.92 -16.09
C ILE A 8 -0.82 9.24 -16.93
N ASP A 9 -0.95 10.51 -17.32
CA ASP A 9 -2.18 11.05 -17.92
C ASP A 9 -3.41 10.67 -17.05
N ASP A 10 -4.42 10.04 -17.64
CA ASP A 10 -5.64 9.60 -16.94
C ASP A 10 -5.52 8.18 -16.34
N THR A 11 -4.30 7.65 -16.19
CA THR A 11 -4.05 6.29 -15.69
C THR A 11 -3.24 6.30 -14.41
N ILE A 12 -3.80 5.75 -13.34
CA ILE A 12 -3.07 5.48 -12.10
C ILE A 12 -2.22 4.21 -12.25
N VAL A 13 -0.93 4.30 -11.93
CA VAL A 13 0.02 3.18 -12.07
C VAL A 13 0.60 2.80 -10.72
N PHE A 14 0.35 1.56 -10.30
CA PHE A 14 1.01 0.91 -9.18
C PHE A 14 2.09 -0.04 -9.72
N TYR A 15 3.37 0.37 -9.67
CA TYR A 15 4.45 -0.43 -10.28
C TYR A 15 4.69 -1.76 -9.57
N SER A 16 4.65 -1.76 -8.25
CA SER A 16 4.74 -2.97 -7.45
C SER A 16 4.21 -2.73 -6.05
N LEU A 17 3.23 -3.54 -5.66
CA LEU A 17 2.67 -3.54 -4.31
C LEU A 17 3.53 -4.33 -3.31
N GLY A 18 4.62 -4.97 -3.76
CA GLY A 18 5.37 -5.91 -2.93
C GLY A 18 4.59 -7.20 -2.64
N ASN A 19 4.91 -7.86 -1.54
CA ASN A 19 4.26 -9.12 -1.16
C ASN A 19 3.06 -8.84 -0.26
N PHE A 20 1.91 -9.44 -0.56
CA PHE A 20 0.74 -9.37 0.32
C PHE A 20 0.92 -10.26 1.57
N ILE A 21 1.40 -11.50 1.38
CA ILE A 21 1.83 -12.41 2.46
C ILE A 21 3.19 -12.99 2.09
N SER A 22 4.11 -13.10 3.04
CA SER A 22 5.47 -13.56 2.80
C SER A 22 6.05 -14.35 3.99
N ALA A 23 6.66 -15.51 3.70
CA ALA A 23 7.41 -16.34 4.65
C ALA A 23 8.93 -16.08 4.58
N GLN A 24 9.36 -14.93 4.04
CA GLN A 24 10.77 -14.60 3.85
C GLN A 24 11.29 -13.72 4.99
N ASP A 25 12.54 -13.96 5.41
CA ASP A 25 13.11 -13.36 6.62
C ASP A 25 13.58 -11.90 6.49
N THR A 26 13.72 -11.38 5.28
CA THR A 26 14.17 -9.99 5.08
C THR A 26 13.01 -9.00 5.20
N LEU A 27 13.19 -7.94 6.00
CA LEU A 27 12.17 -6.92 6.29
C LEU A 27 11.46 -6.40 5.04
N ASN A 28 12.21 -6.01 4.01
CA ASN A 28 11.68 -5.46 2.76
C ASN A 28 10.80 -6.44 1.94
N LYS A 29 10.84 -7.74 2.26
CA LYS A 29 9.99 -8.77 1.67
C LYS A 29 8.78 -9.10 2.53
N ARG A 30 8.75 -8.60 3.77
CA ARG A 30 7.63 -8.70 4.71
C ARG A 30 6.75 -7.46 4.69
N ILE A 31 7.26 -6.37 4.10
CA ILE A 31 6.50 -5.14 3.84
C ILE A 31 5.90 -5.21 2.44
N GLY A 32 4.60 -4.95 2.37
CA GLY A 32 3.84 -4.76 1.14
C GLY A 32 3.03 -3.48 1.21
N MET A 33 2.21 -3.27 0.19
CA MET A 33 1.34 -2.11 0.04
C MET A 33 -0.05 -2.56 -0.42
N ILE A 34 -1.09 -1.91 0.07
CA ILE A 34 -2.44 -1.98 -0.47
C ILE A 34 -2.70 -0.67 -1.20
N GLY A 35 -3.16 -0.76 -2.45
CA GLY A 35 -3.62 0.38 -3.24
C GLY A 35 -5.14 0.42 -3.27
N GLY A 36 -5.70 1.62 -3.20
CA GLY A 36 -7.12 1.89 -3.34
C GLY A 36 -7.39 2.97 -4.38
N VAL A 37 -8.54 2.91 -5.03
CA VAL A 37 -9.04 3.96 -5.92
C VAL A 37 -10.55 4.06 -5.79
N LYS A 38 -11.10 5.25 -6.02
CA LYS A 38 -12.54 5.45 -6.13
C LYS A 38 -12.96 5.52 -7.59
N ILE A 39 -13.83 4.59 -7.99
CA ILE A 39 -14.41 4.54 -9.34
C ILE A 39 -15.77 5.23 -9.32
N ASN A 40 -15.91 6.35 -10.03
CA ASN A 40 -17.19 7.01 -10.25
C ASN A 40 -17.71 6.64 -11.64
N LYS A 41 -18.96 6.17 -11.71
CA LYS A 41 -19.63 5.83 -12.97
C LYS A 41 -20.91 6.65 -13.12
N THR A 42 -20.99 7.40 -14.21
CA THR A 42 -22.17 8.21 -14.54
C THR A 42 -22.80 7.68 -15.82
N VAL A 43 -24.13 7.51 -15.84
CA VAL A 43 -24.88 7.06 -17.01
C VAL A 43 -25.89 8.12 -17.43
N VAL A 44 -25.80 8.61 -18.67
CA VAL A 44 -26.73 9.60 -19.26
C VAL A 44 -27.20 9.10 -20.61
N ASN A 45 -28.52 8.95 -20.79
CA ASN A 45 -29.14 8.50 -22.04
C ASN A 45 -28.52 7.20 -22.60
N GLY A 46 -28.19 6.25 -21.72
CA GLY A 46 -27.57 4.97 -22.08
C GLY A 46 -26.06 5.02 -22.36
N LYS A 47 -25.42 6.19 -22.33
CA LYS A 47 -23.96 6.33 -22.42
C LYS A 47 -23.35 6.35 -21.02
N SER A 48 -22.28 5.57 -20.81
CA SER A 48 -21.55 5.52 -19.54
C SER A 48 -20.23 6.28 -19.63
N VAL A 49 -19.91 7.05 -18.60
CA VAL A 49 -18.58 7.64 -18.34
C VAL A 49 -18.06 7.05 -17.03
N VAL A 50 -16.79 6.65 -17.00
CA VAL A 50 -16.11 6.09 -15.83
C VAL A 50 -14.88 6.93 -15.53
N GLU A 51 -14.75 7.37 -14.28
CA GLU A 51 -13.66 8.20 -13.79
C GLU A 51 -13.01 7.52 -12.58
N ILE A 52 -11.69 7.45 -12.56
CA ILE A 52 -10.91 6.98 -11.42
C ILE A 52 -10.43 8.21 -10.65
N THR A 53 -10.66 8.22 -9.34
CA THR A 53 -10.35 9.36 -8.47
C THR A 53 -9.76 8.87 -7.16
N GLN A 54 -9.15 9.78 -6.40
CA GLN A 54 -8.68 9.55 -5.03
C GLN A 54 -7.81 8.30 -4.89
N PRO A 55 -6.70 8.17 -5.63
CA PRO A 55 -5.79 7.06 -5.42
C PRO A 55 -5.21 7.15 -4.02
N GLU A 56 -5.14 6.01 -3.36
CA GLU A 56 -4.58 5.87 -2.03
C GLU A 56 -3.66 4.66 -1.96
N ALA A 57 -2.71 4.71 -1.05
CA ALA A 57 -1.82 3.62 -0.74
C ALA A 57 -1.57 3.56 0.76
N ASP A 58 -1.48 2.35 1.30
CA ASP A 58 -1.01 2.14 2.68
C ASP A 58 -0.15 0.89 2.81
N LEU A 59 0.70 0.88 3.82
CA LEU A 59 1.67 -0.18 4.04
C LEU A 59 1.08 -1.29 4.90
N ILE A 60 1.45 -2.52 4.55
CA ILE A 60 1.14 -3.73 5.30
C ILE A 60 2.41 -4.47 5.70
N TYR A 61 2.37 -5.13 6.84
CA TYR A 61 3.46 -5.96 7.36
C TYR A 61 2.99 -7.39 7.62
N THR A 62 3.70 -8.35 7.06
CA THR A 62 3.53 -9.77 7.37
C THR A 62 4.31 -10.14 8.63
N TYR A 63 3.58 -10.41 9.71
CA TYR A 63 4.09 -11.06 10.91
C TYR A 63 4.00 -12.58 10.78
N TYR A 64 4.99 -13.27 11.33
CA TYR A 64 4.95 -14.69 11.66
C TYR A 64 5.81 -14.90 12.91
N ASP A 65 5.56 -15.97 13.67
CA ASP A 65 6.34 -16.30 14.87
C ASP A 65 7.71 -16.90 14.53
N GLY A 66 8.58 -17.11 15.53
CA GLY A 66 9.93 -17.66 15.30
C GLY A 66 10.01 -19.03 14.62
N SER A 67 8.89 -19.75 14.46
CA SER A 67 8.79 -21.01 13.73
C SER A 67 8.24 -20.87 12.30
N ILE A 68 8.09 -19.62 11.82
CA ILE A 68 7.49 -19.27 10.53
C ILE A 68 6.05 -19.82 10.45
N ARG A 69 5.30 -19.62 11.53
CA ARG A 69 3.88 -19.99 11.65
C ARG A 69 3.06 -18.81 12.16
N ASN A 70 1.75 -19.03 12.26
CA ASN A 70 0.81 -18.05 12.80
C ASN A 70 0.89 -16.69 12.09
N PHE A 71 0.85 -16.75 10.75
CA PHE A 71 0.89 -15.58 9.89
C PHE A 71 -0.23 -14.61 10.24
N LYS A 72 0.14 -13.33 10.39
CA LYS A 72 -0.79 -12.22 10.56
C LYS A 72 -0.38 -11.09 9.65
N LEU A 73 -1.38 -10.41 9.09
CA LEU A 73 -1.19 -9.19 8.34
C LEU A 73 -1.60 -8.01 9.21
N TYR A 74 -0.72 -7.03 9.32
CA TYR A 74 -0.96 -5.79 10.05
C TYR A 74 -0.93 -4.63 9.06
N LEU A 75 -1.87 -3.70 9.19
CA LEU A 75 -1.65 -2.34 8.70
C LEU A 75 -0.54 -1.71 9.54
N PHE A 76 0.25 -0.81 8.96
CA PHE A 76 1.27 -0.11 9.75
C PHE A 76 0.67 0.71 10.91
N SER A 77 -0.56 1.20 10.76
CA SER A 77 -1.31 1.88 11.85
C SER A 77 -1.61 0.97 13.06
N GLN A 78 -1.52 -0.35 12.89
CA GLN A 78 -1.79 -1.36 13.93
C GLN A 78 -0.51 -1.90 14.57
N LEU A 79 0.66 -1.46 14.11
CA LEU A 79 1.93 -1.94 14.63
C LEU A 79 2.27 -1.27 15.97
N SER A 80 3.01 -2.01 16.77
CA SER A 80 3.74 -1.50 17.92
C SER A 80 5.19 -2.00 17.84
N ASP A 81 6.09 -1.40 18.61
CA ASP A 81 7.50 -1.81 18.62
C ASP A 81 7.74 -3.24 19.11
N ASP A 82 6.76 -3.84 19.80
CA ASP A 82 6.78 -5.26 20.18
C ASP A 82 6.57 -6.19 18.96
N ILE A 83 5.90 -5.71 17.91
CA ILE A 83 5.61 -6.46 16.68
C ILE A 83 6.68 -6.19 15.61
N LEU A 84 7.02 -4.91 15.43
CA LEU A 84 8.06 -4.44 14.53
C LEU A 84 8.71 -3.21 15.14
N SER A 85 9.91 -3.37 15.69
CA SER A 85 10.64 -2.25 16.28
C SER A 85 10.98 -1.18 15.23
N ASN A 86 10.87 0.09 15.62
CA ASN A 86 11.08 1.26 14.74
C ASN A 86 10.10 1.34 13.57
N HIS A 87 8.90 0.74 13.71
CA HIS A 87 7.86 0.75 12.67
C HIS A 87 7.53 2.16 12.13
N GLU A 88 7.53 3.20 12.98
CA GLU A 88 7.31 4.59 12.56
C GLU A 88 8.39 5.07 11.58
N SER A 89 9.67 4.88 11.90
CA SER A 89 10.76 5.28 11.00
C SER A 89 10.78 4.47 9.71
N ILE A 90 10.43 3.17 9.79
CA ILE A 90 10.28 2.31 8.60
C ILE A 90 9.11 2.81 7.74
N TYR A 91 8.00 3.21 8.35
CA TYR A 91 6.86 3.80 7.65
C TYR A 91 7.32 5.04 6.87
N GLU A 92 8.00 5.97 7.53
CA GLU A 92 8.52 7.20 6.91
C GLU A 92 9.49 6.95 5.74
N GLU A 93 10.30 5.89 5.80
CA GLU A 93 11.17 5.50 4.69
C GLU A 93 10.37 4.98 3.50
N TYR A 94 9.38 4.11 3.76
CA TYR A 94 8.63 3.45 2.71
C TYR A 94 7.59 4.36 2.06
N ILE A 95 7.00 5.32 2.78
CA ILE A 95 6.10 6.33 2.18
C ILE A 95 6.85 7.19 1.15
N LYS A 96 8.13 7.51 1.38
CA LYS A 96 8.96 8.26 0.41
C LYS A 96 9.18 7.48 -0.88
N ILE A 97 9.23 6.16 -0.82
CA ILE A 97 9.29 5.31 -2.03
C ILE A 97 7.96 5.38 -2.76
N ILE A 98 6.83 5.28 -2.04
CA ILE A 98 5.48 5.33 -2.66
C ILE A 98 5.27 6.66 -3.39
N THR A 99 5.62 7.77 -2.75
CA THR A 99 5.40 9.13 -3.26
C THR A 99 6.57 9.70 -4.06
N GLU A 100 7.58 8.89 -4.39
CA GLU A 100 8.81 9.35 -5.07
C GLU A 100 8.52 10.06 -6.41
N ARG A 101 7.49 9.61 -7.12
CA ARG A 101 7.12 10.11 -8.46
C ARG A 101 5.89 11.00 -8.48
N ASP A 102 5.06 10.92 -7.45
CA ASP A 102 3.81 11.68 -7.34
C ASP A 102 3.47 11.86 -5.85
N ASP A 103 3.54 13.09 -5.36
CA ASP A 103 3.26 13.44 -3.97
C ASP A 103 1.76 13.65 -3.69
N GLN A 104 0.90 13.54 -4.71
CA GLN A 104 -0.55 13.64 -4.58
C GLN A 104 -1.22 12.33 -4.19
N ILE A 105 -0.47 11.22 -4.22
CA ILE A 105 -0.97 9.91 -3.76
C ILE A 105 -1.27 9.98 -2.27
N ARG A 106 -2.54 9.72 -1.90
CA ARG A 106 -2.95 9.74 -0.50
C ARG A 106 -2.33 8.56 0.24
N ILE A 107 -1.58 8.85 1.29
CA ILE A 107 -1.01 7.81 2.15
C ILE A 107 -1.92 7.60 3.37
N GLY A 108 -2.23 6.33 3.66
CA GLY A 108 -3.04 5.94 4.81
C GLY A 108 -4.55 6.18 4.66
N GLY A 109 -5.28 5.85 5.73
CA GLY A 109 -6.74 5.97 5.80
C GLY A 109 -7.49 4.81 5.15
N LEU A 110 -6.80 3.68 4.91
CA LEU A 110 -7.39 2.39 4.59
C LEU A 110 -7.76 1.66 5.90
N GLU A 111 -8.75 2.18 6.62
CA GLU A 111 -9.32 1.56 7.84
C GLU A 111 -10.83 1.34 7.71
#